data_AF-A0A8X8GER0-F1
#
_entry.id   AF-A0A8X8GER0-F1
#
_cell.length_a   1.000
_cell.length_b   1.000
_cell.length_c   1.000
_cell.angle_alpha   90.00
_cell.angle_beta   90.00
_cell.angle_gamma   90.00
#
_symmetry.space_group_name_H-M   'P 1'
#
loop_
_entity.id
_entity.type
_entity.pdbx_description
1 polymer ?
#
loop_
_entity_poly.entity_id
_entity_poly.type
_entity_poly.pdbx_seq_one_letter_code
_entity_poly.pdbx_strand_id
1 'polypeptide(L)' 'MIVGRRPLLPQMVIRLLAKDELAMILPLVQELNPGVPPDVLAQRLQDMTAQGYRCAAALADDCCIGVAGIW' A
#
# COMPACT_ATOMS: atom_id res chain seq x y z
N MET A 1 -13.71 39.19 -5.92
CA MET A 1 -14.05 38.03 -5.06
C MET A 1 -13.39 36.82 -5.68
N ILE A 2 -12.19 36.44 -5.24
CA ILE A 2 -11.48 35.27 -5.77
C ILE A 2 -11.91 34.09 -4.93
N VAL A 3 -12.77 33.23 -5.48
CA VAL A 3 -13.10 31.94 -4.89
C VAL A 3 -11.82 31.10 -4.98
N GLY A 4 -11.09 31.00 -3.88
CA GLY A 4 -9.94 30.10 -3.78
C GLY A 4 -10.40 28.68 -4.03
N ARG A 5 -10.16 28.16 -5.24
CA ARG A 5 -10.27 26.73 -5.50
C ARG A 5 -9.21 26.05 -4.64
N ARG A 6 -9.61 25.51 -3.48
CA ARG A 6 -8.83 24.43 -2.85
C ARG A 6 -8.67 23.36 -3.92
N PRO A 7 -7.44 22.89 -4.21
CA PRO A 7 -7.32 21.68 -5.00
C PRO A 7 -8.12 20.59 -4.29
N LEU A 8 -9.02 19.93 -5.02
CA LEU A 8 -9.69 18.73 -4.57
C LEU A 8 -8.60 17.68 -4.45
N LEU A 9 -7.95 17.60 -3.28
CA LEU A 9 -7.08 16.47 -2.99
C LEU A 9 -7.96 15.22 -3.00
N PRO A 10 -7.55 14.13 -3.66
CA PRO A 10 -8.28 12.88 -3.59
C PRO A 10 -8.44 12.50 -2.11
N GLN A 11 -9.62 12.01 -1.76
CA GLN A 11 -9.86 11.62 -0.37
C GLN A 11 -8.93 10.45 -0.03
N MET A 12 -8.02 10.70 0.90
CA MET A 12 -7.07 9.70 1.35
C MET A 12 -7.61 9.00 2.60
N VAL A 13 -7.58 7.67 2.59
CA VAL A 13 -7.94 6.83 3.73
C VAL A 13 -6.73 6.02 4.15
N ILE A 14 -6.46 5.96 5.45
CA ILE A 14 -5.46 5.05 6.02
C ILE A 14 -6.21 3.97 6.79
N ARG A 15 -5.97 2.69 6.46
CA ARG A 15 -6.62 1.57 7.14
C ARG A 15 -5.72 0.35 7.20
N LEU A 16 -6.02 -0.54 8.14
CA LEU A 16 -5.46 -1.88 8.15
C LEU A 16 -6.02 -2.66 6.95
N LEU A 17 -5.17 -3.44 6.30
CA LEU A 17 -5.56 -4.37 5.24
C LEU A 17 -6.01 -5.70 5.84
N ALA A 18 -7.07 -6.27 5.29
CA ALA A 18 -7.40 -7.67 5.49
C ALA A 18 -6.35 -8.56 4.79
N LYS A 19 -6.27 -9.83 5.21
CA LYS A 19 -5.23 -10.76 4.75
C LYS A 19 -5.27 -10.98 3.24
N ASP A 20 -6.47 -11.05 2.67
CA ASP A 20 -6.75 -11.21 1.24
C ASP A 20 -6.50 -9.92 0.43
N GLU A 21 -6.41 -8.77 1.09
CA GLU A 21 -6.09 -7.48 0.46
C GLU A 21 -4.58 -7.23 0.39
N LEU A 22 -3.75 -7.95 1.17
CA LEU A 22 -2.32 -7.67 1.29
C LEU A 22 -1.57 -7.62 -0.06
N ALA A 23 -1.97 -8.44 -1.03
CA ALA A 23 -1.35 -8.44 -2.36
C ALA A 23 -1.46 -7.09 -3.09
N MET A 24 -2.41 -6.22 -2.72
CA MET A 24 -2.60 -4.90 -3.33
C MET A 24 -1.40 -3.96 -3.14
N ILE A 25 -0.54 -4.22 -2.16
CA ILE A 25 0.64 -3.38 -1.89
C ILE A 25 1.79 -3.67 -2.85
N LEU A 26 1.76 -4.81 -3.55
CA LEU A 26 2.90 -5.29 -4.35
C LEU A 26 3.34 -4.29 -5.43
N PRO A 27 2.46 -3.59 -6.17
CA PRO A 27 2.88 -2.60 -7.15
C PRO A 27 3.73 -1.48 -6.52
N LEU A 28 3.30 -0.93 -5.39
CA LEU A 28 4.05 0.11 -4.68
C LEU A 28 5.37 -0.45 -4.10
N VAL A 29 5.33 -1.64 -3.51
CA VAL A 29 6.54 -2.27 -2.95
C VAL A 29 7.57 -2.57 -4.05
N GLN A 30 7.12 -2.97 -5.24
CA GLN A 30 7.99 -3.16 -6.42
C GLN A 30 8.63 -1.84 -6.85
N GLU A 31 7.88 -0.75 -6.93
CA GLU A 31 8.41 0.58 -7.27
C GLU A 31 9.48 1.03 -6.26
N LEU A 32 9.26 0.77 -4.98
CA LEU A 32 10.21 1.10 -3.91
C LEU A 32 11.44 0.17 -3.86
N ASN A 33 11.40 -0.98 -4.54
CA ASN A 33 12.45 -2.01 -4.51
C ASN A 33 12.82 -2.49 -5.93
N PRO A 34 13.29 -1.60 -6.83
CA PRO A 34 13.50 -1.93 -8.25
C PRO A 34 14.58 -3.00 -8.51
N GLY A 35 15.44 -3.29 -7.53
CA GLY A 35 16.46 -4.34 -7.61
C GLY A 35 15.98 -5.74 -7.20
N VAL A 36 14.71 -5.90 -6.81
CA VAL A 36 14.16 -7.18 -6.35
C VAL A 36 13.12 -7.68 -7.35
N PRO A 37 13.24 -8.92 -7.85
CA PRO A 37 12.25 -9.50 -8.76
C PRO A 37 10.82 -9.52 -8.16
N PRO A 38 9.77 -9.27 -8.96
CA PRO A 38 8.38 -9.24 -8.50
C PRO A 38 7.91 -10.52 -7.78
N ASP A 39 8.33 -11.68 -8.28
CA ASP A 39 8.04 -12.99 -7.71
C ASP A 39 8.69 -13.19 -6.33
N VAL A 40 9.93 -12.70 -6.16
CA VAL A 40 10.62 -12.71 -4.86
C VAL A 40 9.89 -11.82 -3.85
N LEU A 41 9.39 -10.65 -4.26
CA LEU A 41 8.59 -9.78 -3.40
C LEU A 41 7.25 -10.42 -3.00
N ALA A 42 6.57 -11.06 -3.95
CA ALA A 42 5.34 -11.80 -3.69
C ALA A 42 5.56 -12.96 -2.70
N GLN A 43 6.62 -13.75 -2.89
CA GLN A 43 6.95 -14.86 -2.00
C GLN A 43 7.26 -14.36 -0.58
N ARG A 44 8.06 -13.29 -0.43
CA ARG A 44 8.36 -12.69 0.88
C ARG A 44 7.10 -12.22 1.59
N LEU A 45 6.18 -11.58 0.88
CA LEU A 45 4.91 -11.14 1.45
C LEU A 45 4.09 -12.33 1.94
N GLN A 46 4.04 -13.44 1.19
CA GLN A 46 3.39 -14.67 1.64
C GLN A 46 4.04 -15.24 2.90
N ASP A 47 5.36 -15.33 2.93
CA ASP A 47 6.11 -15.86 4.08
C ASP A 47 5.92 -15.01 5.34
N MET A 48 5.94 -13.67 5.19
CA MET A 48 5.67 -12.72 6.27
C MET A 48 4.23 -12.83 6.77
N THR A 49 3.27 -12.93 5.85
CA THR A 49 1.83 -13.07 6.17
C THR A 49 1.56 -14.36 6.94
N ALA A 50 2.24 -15.46 6.59
CA ALA A 50 2.17 -16.72 7.33
C ALA A 50 2.70 -16.59 8.78
N GLN A 51 3.57 -15.62 9.05
CA GLN A 51 4.16 -15.34 10.36
C GLN A 51 3.42 -14.23 11.13
N GLY A 52 2.22 -13.84 10.69
CA GLY A 52 1.39 -12.87 11.40
C GLY A 52 1.65 -11.41 11.03
N TYR A 53 2.42 -11.15 9.96
CA TYR A 53 2.59 -9.80 9.44
C TYR A 53 1.24 -9.14 9.13
N ARG A 54 1.12 -7.88 9.53
CA ARG A 54 -0.01 -6.99 9.22
C ARG A 54 0.48 -5.75 8.50
N CYS A 55 -0.42 -5.11 7.75
CA CYS A 55 -0.08 -3.91 7.00
C CYS A 55 -1.19 -2.87 7.12
N ALA A 56 -0.83 -1.62 7.40
CA ALA A 56 -1.68 -0.47 7.14
C ALA A 56 -1.29 0.16 5.80
N ALA A 57 -2.28 0.51 4.98
CA ALA A 57 -2.08 1.17 3.70
C ALA A 57 -2.76 2.54 3.68
N ALA A 58 -2.11 3.50 3.02
CA ALA A 58 -2.71 4.77 2.62
C ALA A 58 -3.24 4.60 1.18
N LEU A 59 -4.54 4.81 1.02
CA LEU A 59 -5.25 4.69 -0.24
C LEU A 59 -5.76 6.08 -0.66
N ALA A 60 -5.48 6.48 -1.89
CA ALA A 60 -6.12 7.62 -2.53
C ALA A 60 -6.85 7.10 -3.77
N ASP A 61 -8.17 7.26 -3.78
CA ASP A 61 -9.06 6.56 -4.71
C ASP A 61 -8.81 5.03 -4.64
N ASP A 62 -8.48 4.38 -5.75
CA ASP A 62 -8.16 2.95 -5.82
C ASP A 62 -6.64 2.66 -5.84
N CYS A 63 -5.81 3.66 -5.53
CA CYS A 63 -4.36 3.54 -5.57
C CYS A 63 -3.74 3.45 -4.18
N CYS A 64 -2.88 2.46 -3.97
CA CYS A 64 -2.05 2.35 -2.77
C CYS A 64 -0.84 3.29 -2.90
N ILE A 65 -0.83 4.36 -2.11
CA ILE A 65 0.20 5.42 -2.16
C ILE A 65 1.16 5.39 -0.97
N GLY A 66 0.95 4.49 -0.02
CA GLY A 66 1.84 4.32 1.13
C GLY A 66 1.52 3.05 1.92
N VAL A 67 2.52 2.47 2.57
CA VAL A 67 2.36 1.28 3.41
C VAL A 67 3.22 1.33 4.67
N ALA A 68 2.71 0.73 5.74
CA ALA A 68 3.43 0.50 6.98
C ALA A 68 3.26 -0.97 7.40
N GLY A 69 4.37 -1.69 7.48
CA GLY A 69 4.41 -3.05 8.01
C GLY A 69 4.38 -3.07 9.53
N ILE A 70 3.61 -3.99 10.10
CA ILE A 70 3.39 -4.14 11.53
C ILE A 70 3.63 -5.61 11.89
N TRP A 71 4.49 -5.82 12.89
CA TRP A 71 4.73 -7.12 13.52
C TRP A 71 3.96 -7.21 14.84
#